data_AF-A0A9X4AZP0-F1
#
_entry.id   AF-A0A9X4AZP0-F1
#
_cell.length_a   1.000
_cell.length_b   1.000
_cell.length_c   1.000
_cell.angle_alpha   90.00
_cell.angle_beta   90.00
_cell.angle_gamma   90.00
#
_symmetry.space_group_name_H-M   'P 1'
#
loop_
_entity.id
_entity.type
_entity.pdbx_description
1 polymer ?
#
loop_
_entity_poly.entity_id
_entity_poly.type
_entity_poly.pdbx_seq_one_letter_code
_entity_poly.pdbx_strand_id
1 'polypeptide(L)'
;MIGKPWVGLFALGVVSASSRADACVTFYEGVNYGGASMSAGEESKDWVGDEWKDRISSLRLDPGCAVEVFENAGFDGATWIFSHSADSLGEWNDRISSYVCLCD
;
A
#
# COMPACT_ATOMS: atom_id res chain seq x y z
N MET A 1 -35.43 39.74 -34.86
CA MET A 1 -35.73 39.81 -33.41
C MET A 1 -35.75 38.36 -32.91
N ILE A 2 -34.58 37.85 -32.52
CA ILE A 2 -34.17 37.51 -31.13
C ILE A 2 -34.87 36.25 -30.59
N GLY A 3 -34.06 35.20 -30.34
CA GLY A 3 -34.40 34.09 -29.44
C GLY A 3 -33.99 32.70 -29.95
N LYS A 4 -32.78 32.23 -29.61
CA LYS A 4 -32.55 30.81 -29.31
C LYS A 4 -32.41 30.69 -27.80
N PRO A 5 -32.88 29.59 -27.19
CA PRO A 5 -31.99 28.95 -26.23
C PRO A 5 -31.68 27.48 -26.55
N TRP A 6 -30.40 27.18 -26.37
CA TRP A 6 -29.79 25.89 -26.01
C TRP A 6 -30.63 25.16 -24.95
N VAL A 7 -30.68 23.83 -24.94
CA VAL A 7 -30.02 22.88 -23.99
C VAL A 7 -30.93 21.63 -24.07
N GLY A 8 -30.55 20.36 -24.03
CA GLY A 8 -29.31 19.65 -23.76
C GLY A 8 -29.75 18.21 -23.48
N LEU A 9 -29.11 17.21 -24.10
CA LEU A 9 -29.32 15.83 -23.69
C LEU A 9 -28.15 15.45 -22.79
N PHE A 10 -28.48 15.20 -21.52
CA PHE A 10 -27.57 14.71 -20.52
C PHE A 10 -26.93 13.41 -21.03
N ALA A 11 -25.62 13.42 -21.24
CA ALA A 11 -24.86 12.18 -21.30
C ALA A 11 -25.05 11.48 -19.95
N LEU A 12 -25.59 10.26 -19.98
CA LEU A 12 -25.53 9.32 -18.87
C LEU A 12 -24.04 9.07 -18.59
N GLY A 13 -23.48 9.84 -17.66
CA GLY A 13 -22.16 9.57 -17.12
C GLY A 13 -22.24 8.24 -16.39
N VAL A 14 -21.67 7.20 -16.98
CA VAL A 14 -21.22 6.06 -16.17
C VAL A 14 -20.11 6.61 -15.28
N VAL A 15 -20.41 6.81 -14.00
CA VAL A 15 -19.37 6.94 -13.00
C VAL A 15 -18.71 5.57 -12.90
N SER A 16 -17.63 5.36 -13.63
CA SER A 16 -16.74 4.26 -13.35
C SER A 16 -16.20 4.48 -11.95
N ALA A 17 -16.71 3.73 -10.98
CA ALA A 17 -16.02 3.57 -9.70
C ALA A 17 -14.66 2.97 -10.04
N SER A 18 -13.62 3.80 -10.02
CA SER A 18 -12.26 3.31 -10.02
C SER A 18 -12.16 2.44 -8.79
N SER A 19 -12.06 1.12 -8.96
CA SER A 19 -11.57 0.24 -7.92
C SER A 19 -10.10 0.63 -7.71
N ARG A 20 -9.88 1.72 -6.97
CA ARG A 20 -8.65 1.88 -6.22
C ARG A 20 -8.62 0.61 -5.38
N ALA A 21 -7.69 -0.30 -5.67
CA ALA A 21 -7.22 -1.16 -4.61
C ALA A 21 -6.89 -0.20 -3.47
N ASP A 22 -7.62 -0.28 -2.37
CA ASP A 22 -7.41 0.61 -1.24
C ASP A 22 -5.94 0.45 -0.85
N ALA A 23 -5.21 1.56 -0.83
CA ALA A 23 -3.77 1.49 -0.59
C ALA A 23 -3.60 1.16 0.88
N CYS A 24 -2.86 0.10 1.22
CA CYS A 24 -2.66 -0.28 2.62
C CYS A 24 -1.34 0.25 3.14
N VAL A 25 -0.25 -0.05 2.43
CA VAL A 25 1.11 0.21 2.87
C VAL A 25 2.00 0.58 1.70
N THR A 26 2.94 1.49 1.94
CA THR A 26 4.08 1.73 1.06
C THR A 26 5.36 1.40 1.80
N PHE A 27 6.11 0.44 1.27
CA PHE A 27 7.44 0.05 1.74
C PHE A 27 8.52 0.88 1.06
N TYR A 28 9.59 1.18 1.79
CA TYR A 28 10.70 1.98 1.32
C TYR A 28 12.03 1.26 1.58
N GLU A 29 12.94 1.36 0.62
CA GLU A 29 14.30 0.83 0.75
C GLU A 29 15.10 1.57 1.84
N GLY A 30 14.93 2.88 1.94
CA GLY A 30 15.67 3.71 2.90
C GLY A 30 14.86 3.99 4.16
N VAL A 31 15.58 4.33 5.23
CA VAL A 31 14.99 5.01 6.40
C VAL A 31 14.43 6.38 6.00
N ASN A 32 13.58 6.96 6.86
CA ASN A 32 12.91 8.25 6.63
C ASN A 32 12.11 8.29 5.32
N TYR A 33 11.57 7.17 4.87
CA TYR A 33 10.81 7.03 3.62
C TYR A 33 11.63 7.39 2.37
N GLY A 34 12.94 7.15 2.41
CA GLY A 34 13.86 7.42 1.32
C GLY A 34 14.02 6.25 0.33
N GLY A 35 14.67 6.53 -0.80
CA GLY A 35 15.03 5.52 -1.78
C GLY A 35 13.86 5.05 -2.65
N ALA A 36 14.00 3.85 -3.21
CA ALA A 36 12.93 3.21 -3.96
C ALA A 36 11.73 2.89 -3.05
N SER A 37 10.53 2.86 -3.63
CA SER A 37 9.30 2.55 -2.91
C SER A 37 8.40 1.57 -3.66
N MET A 38 7.70 0.70 -2.93
CA MET A 38 6.67 -0.21 -3.44
C MET A 38 5.39 -0.03 -2.62
N SER A 39 4.31 0.38 -3.28
CA SER A 39 2.98 0.44 -2.68
C SER A 39 2.24 -0.87 -2.88
N ALA A 40 1.53 -1.30 -1.85
CA ALA A 40 0.67 -2.48 -1.83
C ALA A 40 -0.74 -2.08 -1.41
N GLY A 41 -1.73 -2.76 -2.01
CA GLY A 41 -3.13 -2.58 -1.62
C GLY A 41 -3.51 -3.41 -0.39
N GLU A 42 -4.80 -3.52 -0.14
CA GLU A 42 -5.40 -4.52 0.76
C GLU A 42 -5.19 -5.95 0.23
N GLU A 43 -3.95 -6.45 0.32
CA GLU A 43 -3.58 -7.78 -0.15
C GLU A 43 -2.65 -8.51 0.84
N SER A 44 -2.57 -9.82 0.67
CA SER A 44 -1.56 -10.65 1.32
C SER A 44 -0.55 -11.07 0.27
N LYS A 45 0.74 -10.86 0.54
CA LYS A 45 1.83 -11.22 -0.37
C LYS A 45 2.76 -12.21 0.32
N ASP A 46 2.74 -13.46 -0.12
CA ASP A 46 3.53 -14.56 0.45
C ASP A 46 5.03 -14.42 0.14
N TRP A 47 5.41 -13.59 -0.83
CA TRP A 47 6.80 -13.26 -1.12
C TRP A 47 6.94 -11.86 -1.71
N VAL A 48 7.74 -10.99 -1.08
CA VAL A 48 7.96 -9.61 -1.57
C VAL A 48 8.71 -9.55 -2.90
N GLY A 49 9.45 -10.60 -3.25
CA GLY A 49 10.27 -10.70 -4.46
C GLY A 49 11.76 -10.46 -4.20
N ASP A 50 12.62 -11.01 -5.08
CA ASP A 50 14.08 -10.88 -4.97
C ASP A 50 14.57 -9.43 -5.00
N GLU A 51 13.82 -8.54 -5.66
CA GLU A 51 14.14 -7.12 -5.68
C GLU A 51 13.94 -6.46 -4.31
N TRP A 52 13.00 -6.92 -3.49
CA TRP A 52 12.59 -6.23 -2.26
C TRP A 52 12.99 -6.92 -0.97
N LYS A 53 13.30 -8.22 -1.02
CA LYS A 53 13.85 -8.94 0.12
C LYS A 53 15.12 -8.24 0.61
N ASP A 54 15.36 -8.27 1.92
CA ASP A 54 16.56 -7.73 2.55
C ASP A 54 16.85 -6.25 2.25
N ARG A 55 15.82 -5.44 1.94
CA ARG A 55 15.98 -4.01 1.62
C ARG A 55 15.03 -3.06 2.34
N ILE A 56 13.93 -3.56 2.90
CA ILE A 56 12.88 -2.69 3.43
C ILE A 56 13.34 -2.11 4.77
N SER A 57 13.44 -0.78 4.84
CA SER A 57 13.98 -0.05 5.99
C SER A 57 13.00 0.93 6.63
N SER A 58 11.90 1.28 5.94
CA SER A 58 10.79 2.05 6.51
C SER A 58 9.47 1.76 5.79
N LEU A 59 8.34 2.10 6.42
CA LEU A 59 7.02 1.90 5.84
C LEU A 59 6.03 3.00 6.21
N ARG A 60 5.10 3.28 5.31
CA ARG A 60 3.98 4.20 5.54
C ARG A 60 2.66 3.47 5.36
N LEU A 61 1.79 3.53 6.35
CA LEU A 61 0.45 2.98 6.31
C LEU A 61 -0.55 4.06 5.88
N ASP A 62 -1.56 3.65 5.13
CA ASP A 62 -2.73 4.49 4.87
C ASP A 62 -3.62 4.56 6.12
N PRO A 63 -4.39 5.64 6.31
CA PRO A 63 -5.24 5.79 7.50
C PRO A 63 -6.26 4.65 7.64
N GLY A 64 -6.29 4.01 8.81
CA GLY A 64 -7.19 2.89 9.08
C GLY A 64 -6.57 1.51 8.76
N CYS A 65 -5.36 1.47 8.21
CA CYS A 65 -4.68 0.23 7.88
C CYS A 65 -3.61 -0.17 8.92
N ALA A 66 -3.37 -1.47 8.98
CA ALA A 66 -2.23 -2.11 9.63
C ALA A 66 -1.59 -3.12 8.68
N VAL A 67 -0.32 -3.42 8.89
CA VAL A 67 0.39 -4.48 8.17
C VAL A 67 1.04 -5.45 9.15
N GLU A 68 0.71 -6.73 9.00
CA GLU A 68 1.43 -7.82 9.63
C GLU A 68 2.55 -8.28 8.71
N VAL A 69 3.78 -8.31 9.20
CA VAL A 69 4.97 -8.68 8.44
C VAL A 69 5.62 -9.92 9.01
N PHE A 70 6.28 -10.68 8.14
CA PHE A 70 6.88 -11.96 8.46
C PHE A 70 8.31 -12.02 7.93
N GLU A 71 9.19 -12.65 8.71
CA GLU A 71 10.60 -12.80 8.36
C GLU A 71 10.82 -13.71 7.15
N ASN A 72 10.01 -14.75 7.01
CA ASN A 72 10.12 -15.71 5.92
C ASN A 72 9.01 -15.51 4.87
N ALA A 73 9.23 -16.06 3.68
CA ALA A 73 8.16 -16.22 2.70
C ALA A 73 7.08 -17.19 3.23
N GLY A 74 5.86 -17.09 2.71
CA GLY A 74 4.75 -17.96 3.10
C GLY A 74 4.15 -17.64 4.47
N PHE A 75 4.32 -16.41 4.97
CA PHE A 75 3.78 -15.95 6.25
C PHE A 75 4.32 -16.71 7.47
N ASP A 76 5.64 -16.96 7.49
CA ASP A 76 6.31 -17.79 8.48
C ASP A 76 7.46 -17.04 9.18
N GLY A 77 7.97 -17.61 10.29
CA GLY A 77 9.11 -17.08 11.02
C GLY A 77 8.70 -16.08 12.11
N ALA A 78 9.59 -15.14 12.42
CA ALA A 78 9.24 -14.03 13.30
C ALA A 78 8.13 -13.19 12.66
N THR A 79 7.24 -12.64 13.49
CA THR A 79 6.07 -11.88 13.06
C THR A 79 5.95 -10.58 13.85
N TRP A 80 5.53 -9.52 13.19
CA TRP A 80 5.26 -8.23 13.83
C TRP A 80 4.14 -7.48 13.13
N ILE A 81 3.38 -6.69 13.89
CA ILE A 81 2.30 -5.86 13.36
C ILE A 81 2.70 -4.40 13.50
N PHE A 82 2.74 -3.70 12.38
CA PHE A 82 2.82 -2.24 12.34
C PHE A 82 1.40 -1.68 12.21
N SER A 83 0.97 -0.95 13.24
CA SER A 83 -0.29 -0.19 13.27
C SER A 83 -0.09 1.32 13.03
N HIS A 84 1.15 1.75 12.85
CA HIS A 84 1.53 3.12 12.52
C HIS A 84 2.68 3.12 11.52
N SER A 85 2.78 4.22 10.75
CA SER A 85 3.93 4.46 9.88
C SER A 85 5.22 4.51 10.70
N ALA A 86 6.28 3.90 10.20
CA ALA A 86 7.57 3.82 10.88
C ALA A 86 8.66 4.35 9.94
N ASP A 87 9.35 5.42 10.34
CA ASP A 87 10.47 6.00 9.58
C ASP A 87 11.75 5.14 9.66
N SER A 88 11.81 4.19 10.59
CA SER A 88 12.82 3.14 10.67
C SER A 88 12.20 1.87 11.24
N LEU A 89 12.57 0.71 10.68
CA LEU A 89 12.09 -0.59 11.17
C LEU A 89 12.90 -1.15 12.35
N GLY A 90 14.02 -0.53 12.72
CA GLY A 90 14.85 -1.00 13.83
C GLY A 90 15.30 -2.45 13.64
N GLU A 91 14.94 -3.35 14.56
CA GLU A 91 15.30 -4.77 14.49
C GLU A 91 14.68 -5.51 13.30
N TRP A 92 13.65 -4.93 12.67
CA TRP A 92 12.97 -5.44 11.47
C TRP A 92 13.57 -4.94 10.15
N ASN A 93 14.60 -4.10 10.20
CA ASN A 93 15.30 -3.62 9.01
C ASN A 93 15.79 -4.81 8.17
N ASP A 94 15.46 -4.81 6.87
CA ASP A 94 15.85 -5.84 5.91
C ASP A 94 15.36 -7.26 6.26
N ARG A 95 14.28 -7.41 7.02
CA ARG A 95 13.77 -8.74 7.42
C ARG A 95 12.44 -9.12 6.79
N ILE A 96 11.71 -8.16 6.22
CA ILE A 96 10.36 -8.43 5.72
C ILE A 96 10.45 -9.25 4.42
N SER A 97 9.90 -10.46 4.45
CA SER A 97 9.83 -11.37 3.31
C SER A 97 8.41 -11.61 2.82
N SER A 98 7.41 -11.52 3.71
CA SER A 98 6.00 -11.60 3.36
C SER A 98 5.15 -10.72 4.28
N TYR A 99 3.93 -10.38 3.86
CA TYR A 99 3.04 -9.51 4.64
C TYR A 99 1.57 -9.77 4.36
N VAL A 100 0.73 -9.40 5.34
CA VAL A 100 -0.72 -9.35 5.24
C VAL A 100 -1.17 -7.94 5.59
N CYS A 101 -1.91 -7.31 4.68
CA CYS A 101 -2.53 -6.01 4.91
C CYS A 101 -3.96 -6.15 5.44
N LEU A 102 -4.29 -5.33 6.43
CA LEU A 102 -5.60 -5.31 7.10
C LEU A 102 -6.04 -3.85 7.22
N CYS A 103 -7.10 -3.45 6.53
CA CYS A 103 -7.73 -2.13 6.64
C CYS A 103 -9.19 -2.30 7.11
N ASP A 104 -9.72 -1.28 7.79
CA ASP A 104 -11.09 -1.24 8.34
C ASP A 104 -12.07 -0.51 7.40
#